data_AF-X7FC12-F1
#
_entry.id   AF-X7FC12-F1
#
_cell.length_a   1.000
_cell.length_b   1.000
_cell.length_c   1.000
_cell.angle_alpha   90.00
_cell.angle_beta   90.00
_cell.angle_gamma   90.00
#
_symmetry.space_group_name_H-M   'P 1'
#
loop_
_entity.id
_entity.type
_entity.pdbx_description
1 polymer ?
#
loop_
_entity_poly.entity_id
_entity_poly.type
_entity_poly.pdbx_seq_one_letter_code
_entity_poly.pdbx_strand_id
1 'polypeptide(L)'
;MKVLALVALVAGALPLPASAAELLVCELRQYGGGNWIPEALFIGREVGAETAIVSDTVVLQFNAGPVGARVAADNAARTTYVWSIAVRDRGGTYAPSMLYRATYLKATGRMEISATPAGFDTRFQGGGTCQRRLR
;
A
#
# COMPACT_ATOMS: atom_id res chain seq x y z
N MET A 1 -50.62 26.61 -39.04
CA MET A 1 -49.13 26.67 -38.99
C MET A 1 -48.67 26.38 -37.57
N LYS A 2 -47.70 25.48 -37.42
CA LYS A 2 -46.78 25.27 -36.29
C LYS A 2 -47.35 24.70 -34.98
N VAL A 3 -47.20 23.37 -34.85
CA VAL A 3 -47.12 22.67 -33.56
C VAL A 3 -45.65 22.75 -33.10
N LEU A 4 -45.37 23.42 -31.99
CA LEU A 4 -44.05 23.37 -31.34
C LEU A 4 -43.97 22.09 -30.49
N ALA A 5 -43.14 21.14 -30.91
CA ALA A 5 -42.78 19.99 -30.09
C ALA A 5 -41.58 20.38 -29.20
N LEU A 6 -41.80 20.48 -27.90
CA LEU A 6 -40.77 20.68 -26.89
C LEU A 6 -40.15 19.31 -26.58
N VAL A 7 -38.96 19.03 -27.09
CA VAL A 7 -38.19 17.83 -26.73
C VAL A 7 -37.45 18.11 -25.43
N ALA A 8 -37.93 17.54 -24.33
CA ALA A 8 -37.26 17.58 -23.04
C ALA A 8 -36.08 16.59 -23.05
N LEU A 9 -34.86 17.12 -23.03
CA LEU A 9 -33.62 16.34 -22.87
C LEU A 9 -33.48 15.97 -21.38
N VAL A 10 -33.94 14.79 -20.98
CA VAL A 10 -33.65 14.24 -19.65
C VAL A 10 -32.23 13.69 -19.67
N ALA A 11 -31.28 14.49 -19.19
CA ALA A 11 -29.90 14.06 -18.98
C ALA A 11 -29.86 13.05 -17.82
N GLY A 12 -29.93 11.76 -18.15
CA GLY A 12 -29.73 10.68 -17.19
C GLY A 12 -28.29 10.70 -16.69
N ALA A 13 -28.09 11.13 -15.43
CA ALA A 13 -26.84 10.91 -14.73
C ALA A 13 -26.65 9.41 -14.52
N LEU A 14 -25.78 8.78 -15.31
CA LEU A 14 -25.36 7.41 -15.04
C LEU A 14 -24.57 7.41 -13.73
N PRO A 15 -24.92 6.58 -12.74
CA PRO A 15 -24.12 6.44 -11.54
C PRO A 15 -22.76 5.87 -11.94
N LEU A 16 -21.70 6.67 -11.79
CA LEU A 16 -20.34 6.15 -11.86
C LEU A 16 -20.17 5.15 -10.70
N PRO A 17 -19.57 3.98 -10.94
CA PRO A 17 -19.27 3.06 -9.84
C PRO A 17 -18.36 3.79 -8.85
N ALA A 18 -18.81 3.94 -7.61
CA ALA A 18 -17.94 4.36 -6.54
C ALA A 18 -16.81 3.31 -6.46
N SER A 19 -15.56 3.74 -6.66
CA SER A 19 -14.43 2.85 -6.45
C SER A 19 -14.43 2.45 -4.99
N ALA A 20 -14.49 1.15 -4.73
CA ALA A 20 -14.41 0.64 -3.36
C ALA A 20 -13.01 0.93 -2.83
N ALA A 21 -12.93 1.58 -1.67
CA ALA A 21 -11.66 1.82 -1.01
C ALA A 21 -11.34 0.65 -0.09
N GLU A 22 -10.08 0.21 -0.08
CA GLU A 22 -9.58 -0.86 0.75
C GLU A 22 -8.54 -0.33 1.72
N LEU A 23 -8.65 -0.76 2.99
CA LEU A 23 -7.64 -0.56 4.02
C LEU A 23 -7.22 -1.91 4.60
N LEU A 24 -5.93 -2.21 4.51
CA LEU A 24 -5.29 -3.28 5.27
C LEU A 24 -4.72 -2.69 6.56
N VAL A 25 -5.12 -3.27 7.69
CA VAL A 25 -4.54 -3.00 9.00
C VAL A 25 -3.85 -4.26 9.48
N CYS A 26 -2.52 -4.24 9.54
CA CYS A 26 -1.71 -5.41 9.79
C CYS A 26 -0.98 -5.33 11.12
N GLU A 27 -0.95 -6.46 11.82
CA GLU A 27 -0.08 -6.72 12.96
C GLU A 27 1.02 -7.66 12.49
N LEU A 28 2.28 -7.23 12.65
CA LEU A 28 3.44 -7.89 12.07
C LEU A 28 4.50 -8.14 13.14
N ARG A 29 5.38 -9.09 12.85
CA ARG A 29 6.59 -9.34 13.63
C ARG A 29 7.77 -9.54 12.70
N GLN A 30 8.91 -8.97 13.06
CA GLN A 30 10.17 -9.27 12.39
C GLN A 30 10.69 -10.65 12.80
N TYR A 31 11.22 -11.38 11.83
CA TYR A 31 11.95 -12.62 12.05
C TYR A 31 13.44 -12.28 12.25
N GLY A 32 14.03 -12.74 13.35
CA GLY A 32 15.40 -12.41 13.71
C GLY A 32 15.58 -10.98 14.25
N GLY A 33 16.83 -10.51 14.27
CA GLY A 33 17.22 -9.21 14.85
C GLY A 33 17.11 -8.02 13.89
N GLY A 34 17.04 -6.82 14.45
CA GLY A 34 16.85 -5.54 13.74
C GLY A 34 15.50 -4.91 14.05
N ASN A 35 15.22 -3.71 13.52
CA ASN A 35 13.95 -3.00 13.73
C ASN A 35 13.44 -2.38 12.41
N TRP A 36 13.55 -3.14 11.31
CA TRP A 36 13.24 -2.64 9.97
C TRP A 36 11.88 -3.12 9.44
N ILE A 37 11.27 -4.10 10.12
CA ILE A 37 9.88 -4.48 9.90
C ILE A 37 9.03 -3.90 11.04
N PRO A 38 8.03 -3.07 10.73
CA PRO A 38 7.18 -2.44 11.76
C PRO A 38 6.27 -3.48 12.42
N GLU A 39 5.81 -3.20 13.64
CA GLU A 39 4.79 -4.01 14.32
C GLU A 39 3.37 -3.74 13.79
N ALA A 40 3.10 -2.50 13.36
CA ALA A 40 1.83 -2.10 12.77
C ALA A 40 2.04 -1.51 11.37
N LEU A 41 1.31 -2.03 10.38
CA LEU A 41 1.38 -1.59 8.99
C LEU A 41 -0.02 -1.28 8.46
N PHE A 42 -0.17 -0.10 7.86
CA PHE A 42 -1.40 0.36 7.23
C PHE A 42 -1.18 0.53 5.73
N ILE A 43 -2.04 -0.07 4.92
CA ILE A 43 -2.02 0.09 3.46
C ILE A 43 -3.41 0.45 2.97
N GLY A 44 -3.57 1.67 2.45
CA GLY A 44 -4.80 2.15 1.83
C GLY A 44 -4.70 2.17 0.31
N ARG A 45 -5.74 1.72 -0.40
CA ARG A 45 -5.82 1.81 -1.87
C ARG A 45 -7.27 1.85 -2.35
N GLU A 46 -7.48 2.39 -3.53
CA GLU A 46 -8.68 2.08 -4.31
C GLU A 46 -8.55 0.67 -4.91
N VAL A 47 -9.64 -0.12 -4.89
CA VAL A 47 -9.63 -1.47 -5.46
C VAL A 47 -9.36 -1.40 -6.95
N GLY A 48 -8.36 -2.16 -7.42
CA GLY A 48 -7.93 -2.16 -8.81
C GLY A 48 -6.90 -1.08 -9.17
N ALA A 49 -6.61 -0.13 -8.26
CA ALA A 49 -5.58 0.87 -8.51
C ALA A 49 -4.18 0.27 -8.51
N GLU A 50 -3.29 0.84 -9.32
CA GLU A 50 -1.86 0.45 -9.41
C GLU A 50 -1.01 1.06 -8.29
N THR A 51 -1.59 1.93 -7.47
CA THR A 51 -0.93 2.64 -6.39
C THR A 51 -1.66 2.43 -5.07
N ALA A 52 -0.89 2.50 -3.99
CA ALA A 52 -1.39 2.48 -2.62
C ALA A 52 -0.66 3.53 -1.77
N ILE A 53 -1.18 3.82 -0.59
CA ILE A 53 -0.53 4.64 0.43
C ILE A 53 -0.17 3.74 1.60
N VAL A 54 1.07 3.82 2.05
CA VAL A 54 1.62 3.02 3.14
C VAL A 54 2.01 3.92 4.31
N SER A 55 1.63 3.52 5.52
CA SER A 55 2.04 4.16 6.76
C SER A 55 2.40 3.12 7.81
N ASP A 56 3.51 3.35 8.49
CA ASP A 56 4.00 2.54 9.61
C ASP A 56 5.04 3.33 10.41
N THR A 57 5.51 2.77 11.53
CA THR A 57 6.47 3.44 12.41
C THR A 57 7.83 3.69 11.76
N VAL A 58 8.29 2.83 10.85
CA VAL A 58 9.57 3.01 10.15
C VAL A 58 9.42 4.08 9.06
N VAL A 59 8.34 4.05 8.28
CA VAL A 59 8.01 5.10 7.32
C VAL A 59 7.97 6.47 8.01
N LEU A 60 7.27 6.58 9.13
CA LEU A 60 7.13 7.84 9.88
C LEU A 60 8.43 8.30 10.55
N GLN A 61 9.35 7.38 10.85
CA GLN A 61 10.67 7.72 11.36
C GLN A 61 11.54 8.44 10.30
N PHE A 62 11.38 8.08 9.02
CA PHE A 62 12.25 8.52 7.93
C PHE A 62 11.57 9.47 6.93
N ASN A 63 10.26 9.63 6.99
CA ASN A 63 9.49 10.49 6.11
C ASN A 63 8.54 11.38 6.92
N ALA A 64 8.18 12.55 6.37
CA ALA A 64 7.27 13.49 7.04
C ALA A 64 5.81 12.99 7.14
N GLY A 65 5.50 11.82 6.57
CA GLY A 65 4.18 11.22 6.57
C GLY A 65 4.15 9.88 5.83
N PRO A 66 2.95 9.39 5.49
CA PRO A 66 2.79 8.20 4.66
C PRO A 66 3.51 8.30 3.32
N VAL A 67 3.85 7.16 2.72
CA VAL A 67 4.52 7.08 1.42
C VAL A 67 3.65 6.41 0.37
N GLY A 68 3.86 6.80 -0.88
CA GLY A 68 3.29 6.07 -2.01
C GLY A 68 3.96 4.71 -2.18
N ALA A 69 3.15 3.70 -2.48
CA ALA A 69 3.58 2.37 -2.89
C ALA A 69 3.00 2.04 -4.26
N ARG A 70 3.74 1.22 -5.01
CA ARG A 70 3.25 0.63 -6.26
C ARG A 70 2.72 -0.77 -5.98
N VAL A 71 1.60 -1.12 -6.61
CA VAL A 71 1.10 -2.48 -6.65
C VAL A 71 1.89 -3.24 -7.72
N ALA A 72 2.80 -4.11 -7.27
CA ALA A 72 3.65 -4.91 -8.15
C ALA A 72 2.96 -6.17 -8.69
N ALA A 73 1.94 -6.66 -7.99
CA ALA A 73 1.08 -7.74 -8.45
C ALA A 73 -0.28 -7.63 -7.76
N ASP A 74 -1.35 -7.90 -8.48
CA ASP A 74 -2.70 -8.04 -7.92
C ASP A 74 -3.44 -9.14 -8.70
N ASN A 75 -3.80 -10.22 -8.02
CA ASN A 75 -4.55 -11.32 -8.61
C ASN A 75 -5.44 -11.99 -7.54
N ALA A 76 -6.16 -13.05 -7.91
CA ALA A 76 -7.08 -13.72 -6.99
C ALA A 76 -6.41 -14.24 -5.70
N ALA A 77 -5.13 -14.61 -5.74
CA ALA A 77 -4.43 -15.18 -4.59
C ALA A 77 -3.78 -14.12 -3.70
N ARG A 78 -3.25 -13.03 -4.29
CA ARG A 78 -2.41 -12.07 -3.54
C ARG A 78 -2.41 -10.66 -4.11
N THR A 79 -2.00 -9.73 -3.26
CA THR A 79 -1.58 -8.38 -3.66
C THR A 79 -0.16 -8.14 -3.13
N THR A 80 0.74 -7.66 -3.99
CA THR A 80 2.11 -7.29 -3.59
C THR A 80 2.33 -5.80 -3.76
N TYR A 81 2.78 -5.15 -2.69
CA TYR A 81 3.10 -3.73 -2.62
C TYR A 81 4.62 -3.56 -2.54
N VAL A 82 5.13 -2.53 -3.21
CA VAL A 82 6.54 -2.15 -3.14
C VAL A 82 6.67 -0.66 -2.94
N TRP A 83 7.57 -0.26 -2.04
CA TRP A 83 7.91 1.13 -1.77
C TRP A 83 9.36 1.25 -1.32
N SER A 84 9.85 2.47 -1.22
CA SER A 84 11.17 2.77 -0.70
C SER A 84 11.14 4.02 0.16
N ILE A 85 11.98 4.04 1.19
CA ILE A 85 12.20 5.23 2.04
C ILE A 85 13.68 5.57 2.03
N ALA A 86 14.02 6.86 2.07
CA ALA A 86 15.40 7.30 2.23
C ALA A 86 15.82 7.14 3.70
N VAL A 87 16.99 6.55 3.99
CA VAL A 87 17.42 6.25 5.38
C VAL A 87 18.75 6.89 5.78
N ARG A 88 19.17 7.96 5.08
CA ARG A 88 20.43 8.66 5.37
C ARG A 88 20.38 9.30 6.77
N ASP A 89 21.43 9.08 7.56
CA ASP A 89 21.68 9.88 8.76
C ASP A 89 22.41 11.19 8.40
N ARG A 90 22.60 12.07 9.40
CA ARG A 90 23.29 13.37 9.23
C ARG A 90 24.76 13.23 8.80
N GLY A 91 25.36 12.04 8.89
CA GLY A 91 26.74 11.74 8.47
C GLY A 91 26.86 11.12 7.08
N GLY A 92 25.74 10.73 6.44
CA GLY A 92 25.73 10.13 5.12
C GLY A 92 26.15 8.65 5.06
N THR A 93 26.27 7.97 6.21
CA THR A 93 26.90 6.64 6.34
C THR A 93 25.97 5.47 6.02
N TYR A 94 24.64 5.68 6.06
CA TYR A 94 23.66 4.62 5.77
C TYR A 94 23.39 4.44 4.26
N ALA A 95 22.83 3.27 3.91
CA ALA A 95 22.29 3.02 2.58
C ALA A 95 21.36 4.18 2.15
N PRO A 96 21.39 4.60 0.87
CA PRO A 96 20.61 5.76 0.43
C PRO A 96 19.10 5.54 0.58
N SER A 97 18.64 4.28 0.55
CA SER A 97 17.25 3.90 0.73
C SER A 97 17.08 2.50 1.31
N MET A 98 15.96 2.28 1.99
CA MET A 98 15.45 0.96 2.36
C MET A 98 14.33 0.58 1.39
N LEU A 99 14.44 -0.60 0.78
CA LEU A 99 13.53 -1.12 -0.22
C LEU A 99 12.57 -2.13 0.43
N TYR A 100 11.27 -1.86 0.33
CA TYR A 100 10.23 -2.69 0.92
C TYR A 100 9.45 -3.47 -0.12
N ARG A 101 9.12 -4.71 0.24
CA ARG A 101 8.17 -5.55 -0.49
C ARG A 101 7.26 -6.25 0.51
N ALA A 102 5.95 -6.02 0.40
CA ALA A 102 4.94 -6.66 1.24
C ALA A 102 3.93 -7.41 0.36
N THR A 103 3.61 -8.65 0.70
CA THR A 103 2.65 -9.49 -0.02
C THR A 103 1.54 -9.91 0.92
N TYR A 104 0.32 -9.48 0.61
CA TYR A 104 -0.90 -9.89 1.29
C TYR A 104 -1.50 -11.11 0.59
N LEU A 105 -1.68 -12.19 1.33
CA LEU A 105 -2.32 -13.42 0.87
C LEU A 105 -3.83 -13.34 1.17
N LYS A 106 -4.64 -13.23 0.11
CA LYS A 106 -6.07 -12.91 0.22
C LYS A 106 -6.87 -14.02 0.92
N ALA A 107 -6.49 -15.28 0.73
CA ALA A 107 -7.20 -16.42 1.30
C ALA A 107 -7.04 -16.53 2.83
N THR A 108 -5.89 -16.14 3.36
CA THR A 108 -5.54 -16.33 4.78
C THR A 108 -5.52 -15.02 5.57
N GLY A 109 -5.53 -13.88 4.88
CA GLY A 109 -5.31 -12.58 5.52
C GLY A 109 -3.87 -12.37 5.99
N ARG A 110 -2.92 -13.23 5.61
CA ARG A 110 -1.53 -13.15 6.05
C ARG A 110 -0.76 -12.10 5.24
N MET A 111 0.13 -11.38 5.91
CA MET A 111 1.11 -10.50 5.28
C MET A 111 2.51 -11.05 5.46
N GLU A 112 3.26 -11.08 4.37
CA GLU A 112 4.70 -11.35 4.35
C GLU A 112 5.43 -10.10 3.88
N ILE A 113 6.47 -9.69 4.59
CA ILE A 113 7.16 -8.44 4.31
C ILE A 113 8.68 -8.63 4.39
N SER A 114 9.39 -7.89 3.55
CA SER A 114 10.84 -7.79 3.63
C SER A 114 11.32 -6.37 3.38
N ALA A 115 12.45 -6.03 4.00
CA ALA A 115 13.16 -4.78 3.82
C ALA A 115 14.64 -5.06 3.46
N THR A 116 15.14 -4.39 2.44
CA THR A 116 16.53 -4.55 1.94
C THR A 116 17.17 -3.17 1.79
N PRO A 117 18.29 -2.89 2.47
CA PRO A 117 19.04 -1.67 2.23
C PRO A 117 19.61 -1.68 0.81
N ALA A 118 19.40 -0.60 0.06
CA ALA A 118 19.87 -0.53 -1.32
C ALA A 118 21.41 -0.64 -1.39
N GLY A 119 21.89 -1.58 -2.22
CA GLY A 119 23.32 -1.86 -2.38
C GLY A 119 23.89 -2.90 -1.40
N PHE A 120 23.04 -3.56 -0.60
CA PHE A 120 23.44 -4.59 0.36
C PHE A 120 22.67 -5.90 0.14
N ASP A 121 23.31 -7.03 0.48
CA ASP A 121 22.69 -8.35 0.44
C ASP A 121 21.84 -8.65 1.69
N THR A 122 21.95 -7.82 2.73
CA THR A 122 21.18 -7.95 3.97
C THR A 122 19.69 -7.85 3.69
N ARG A 123 18.91 -8.78 4.26
CA ARG A 123 17.45 -8.79 4.12
C ARG A 123 16.78 -9.00 5.47
N PHE A 124 16.00 -8.02 5.90
CA PHE A 124 15.08 -8.16 7.02
C PHE A 124 13.77 -8.77 6.52
N GLN A 125 13.20 -9.67 7.30
CA GLN A 125 11.99 -10.38 6.94
C GLN A 125 11.03 -10.39 8.12
N GLY A 126 9.75 -10.46 7.84
CA GLY A 126 8.73 -10.56 8.85
C GLY A 126 7.38 -10.89 8.24
N GLY A 127 6.37 -10.93 9.11
CA GLY A 127 5.01 -11.17 8.69
C GLY A 127 4.06 -11.29 9.85
N GLY A 128 2.79 -11.44 9.51
CA GLY A 128 1.70 -11.50 10.48
C GLY A 128 0.35 -11.50 9.77
N THR A 129 -0.67 -10.93 10.38
CA THR A 129 -2.06 -10.97 9.89
C THR A 129 -2.57 -9.57 9.64
N CYS A 130 -3.50 -9.44 8.69
CA CYS A 130 -4.18 -8.18 8.40
C CYS A 130 -5.68 -8.33 8.45
N GLN A 131 -6.32 -7.31 9.01
CA GLN A 131 -7.74 -7.06 8.83
C GLN A 131 -7.93 -6.24 7.56
N ARG A 132 -8.68 -6.80 6.61
CA ARG A 132 -9.11 -6.13 5.39
C ARG A 132 -10.43 -5.41 5.62
N ARG A 133 -10.46 -4.10 5.40
CA ARG A 133 -11.65 -3.26 5.54
C ARG A 133 -11.98 -2.66 4.19
N LEU A 134 -13.20 -2.90 3.70
CA LEU A 134 -13.73 -2.27 2.50
C LEU A 134 -14.64 -1.10 2.93
N ARG A 135 -14.57 0.00 2.20
CA ARG A 135 -15.40 1.19 2.40
C ARG A 135 -16.09 1.58 1.11
#